data_AF-X8DBT5-F1
#
_entry.id   AF-X8DBT5-F1
#
_cell.length_a   1.000
_cell.length_b   1.000
_cell.length_c   1.000
_cell.angle_alpha   90.00
_cell.angle_beta   90.00
_cell.angle_gamma   90.00
#
_symmetry.space_group_name_H-M   'P 1'
#
loop_
_entity.id
_entity.type
_entity.pdbx_description
1 polymer ?
#
loop_
_entity_poly.entity_id
_entity_poly.type
_entity_poly.pdbx_seq_one_letter_code
_entity_poly.pdbx_strand_id
1 'polypeptide(L)'
;MTALHSQRYFRLLDALDAVVAKPPAASPEQAPVTIDAAYQRVRKAAKAAAKATEAERNDALHRIRKRAKRLRYMAAAMDATKVAEQAKAIQTLLGDHQDSVVSRQHLIQQADAAHAAGEDTFTYGLLYQQEADLAENCRRQLEPALRKLDKALRNMRR
;
A
#
# COMPACT_ATOMS: atom_id res chain seq x y z
N MET A 1 2.05 10.23 -23.96
CA MET A 1 0.59 10.19 -24.15
C MET A 1 0.10 9.20 -25.23
N THR A 2 0.96 8.34 -25.78
CA THR A 2 0.61 7.40 -26.87
C THR A 2 -0.10 6.13 -26.41
N ALA A 3 0.12 5.69 -25.16
CA ALA A 3 -0.42 4.43 -24.65
C ALA A 3 -1.96 4.41 -24.57
N LEU A 4 -2.59 5.53 -24.20
CA LEU A 4 -4.06 5.66 -24.08
C LEU A 4 -4.78 5.75 -25.43
N HIS A 5 -4.06 5.99 -26.52
CA HIS A 5 -4.61 6.03 -27.88
C HIS A 5 -4.26 4.77 -28.68
N SER A 6 -3.70 3.75 -28.03
CA SER A 6 -3.26 2.53 -28.71
C SER A 6 -4.41 1.54 -28.90
N GLN A 7 -4.34 0.74 -29.97
CA GLN A 7 -5.30 -0.35 -30.21
C GLN A 7 -5.39 -1.32 -29.02
N ARG A 8 -4.27 -1.55 -28.32
CA ARG A 8 -4.22 -2.41 -27.14
C ARG A 8 -5.09 -1.85 -26.00
N TYR A 9 -5.10 -0.54 -25.81
CA TYR A 9 -5.90 0.11 -24.77
C TYR A 9 -7.40 -0.01 -25.07
N PHE A 10 -7.83 0.25 -26.30
CA PHE A 10 -9.24 0.09 -26.67
C PHE A 10 -9.72 -1.37 -26.57
N ARG A 11 -8.91 -2.35 -27.00
CA ARG A 11 -9.23 -3.77 -26.79
C ARG A 11 -9.39 -4.15 -25.31
N LEU A 12 -8.61 -3.52 -24.42
CA LEU A 12 -8.76 -3.74 -22.98
C LEU A 12 -10.09 -3.16 -22.46
N LEU A 13 -10.50 -1.98 -22.94
CA LEU A 13 -11.78 -1.38 -22.59
C LEU A 13 -12.95 -2.25 -23.10
N ASP A 14 -12.92 -2.68 -24.36
CA ASP A 14 -13.95 -3.56 -24.94
C ASP A 14 -14.08 -4.87 -24.13
N ALA A 15 -12.95 -5.44 -23.70
CA ALA A 15 -12.94 -6.64 -22.87
C ALA A 15 -13.52 -6.40 -21.46
N LEU A 16 -13.31 -5.23 -20.87
CA LEU A 16 -13.89 -4.86 -19.58
C LEU A 16 -15.41 -4.64 -19.70
N ASP A 17 -15.87 -3.95 -20.75
CA ASP A 17 -17.29 -3.73 -21.02
C ASP A 17 -18.02 -5.06 -21.23
N ALA A 18 -17.42 -6.01 -21.95
CA ALA A 18 -17.96 -7.35 -22.12
C ALA A 18 -18.12 -8.10 -20.77
N VAL A 19 -17.16 -7.95 -19.85
CA VAL A 19 -17.22 -8.56 -18.51
C VAL A 19 -18.31 -7.92 -17.66
N VAL A 20 -18.53 -6.61 -17.75
CA VAL A 20 -19.61 -5.91 -17.02
C VAL A 20 -20.98 -6.32 -17.58
N ALA A 21 -21.11 -6.39 -18.90
CA ALA A 21 -22.36 -6.76 -19.57
C ALA A 21 -22.75 -8.22 -19.33
N LYS A 22 -21.76 -9.12 -19.28
CA LYS A 22 -21.95 -10.54 -18.99
C LYS A 22 -20.93 -11.01 -17.96
N PRO A 23 -21.18 -10.79 -16.67
CA PRO A 23 -20.26 -11.23 -15.63
C PRO A 23 -20.08 -12.75 -15.71
N PRO A 24 -18.83 -13.25 -15.68
CA PRO A 24 -18.59 -14.68 -15.68
C PRO A 24 -19.27 -15.31 -14.47
N ALA A 25 -19.86 -16.50 -14.65
CA ALA A 25 -20.40 -17.25 -13.53
C ALA A 25 -19.30 -17.47 -12.49
N ALA A 26 -19.60 -17.17 -11.23
CA ALA A 26 -18.66 -17.41 -10.14
C ALA A 26 -18.37 -18.92 -10.07
N SER A 27 -17.09 -19.31 -10.17
CA SER A 27 -16.72 -20.71 -9.96
C SER A 27 -17.13 -21.15 -8.54
N PRO A 28 -17.87 -22.26 -8.39
CA PRO A 28 -18.40 -22.71 -7.10
C PRO A 28 -17.32 -23.09 -6.07
N GLU A 29 -16.05 -23.17 -6.48
CA GLU A 29 -14.93 -23.64 -5.67
C GLU A 29 -14.25 -22.52 -4.84
N GLN A 30 -14.61 -21.25 -5.04
CA GLN A 30 -14.03 -20.13 -4.30
C GLN A 30 -14.99 -19.66 -3.21
N ALA A 31 -14.78 -20.16 -1.98
CA ALA A 31 -15.47 -19.63 -0.81
C ALA A 31 -15.34 -18.09 -0.75
N PRO A 32 -16.43 -17.35 -0.48
CA PRO A 32 -16.40 -15.89 -0.48
C PRO A 32 -15.36 -15.39 0.53
N VAL A 33 -14.46 -14.52 0.08
CA VAL A 33 -13.46 -13.92 0.96
C VAL A 33 -14.18 -12.98 1.92
N THR A 34 -14.19 -13.33 3.20
CA THR A 34 -14.80 -12.50 4.24
C THR A 34 -13.86 -11.39 4.72
N ILE A 35 -14.41 -10.33 5.30
CA ILE A 35 -13.65 -9.27 5.97
C ILE A 35 -12.68 -9.87 7.01
N ASP A 36 -13.13 -10.89 7.75
CA ASP A 36 -12.31 -11.57 8.74
C ASP A 36 -11.11 -12.29 8.12
N ALA A 37 -11.31 -13.03 7.04
CA ALA A 37 -10.23 -13.69 6.32
C ALA A 37 -9.21 -12.66 5.76
N ALA A 38 -9.70 -11.51 5.27
CA ALA A 38 -8.87 -10.43 4.78
C ALA A 38 -8.07 -9.76 5.91
N TYR A 39 -8.70 -9.51 7.05
CA TYR A 39 -8.04 -9.01 8.25
C TYR A 39 -6.96 -9.97 8.77
N GLN A 40 -7.23 -11.27 8.81
CA GLN A 40 -6.21 -12.25 9.22
C GLN A 40 -4.98 -12.21 8.32
N ARG A 41 -5.14 -11.92 7.01
CA ARG A 41 -3.99 -11.72 6.11
C ARG A 41 -3.19 -10.47 6.45
N VAL A 42 -3.84 -9.37 6.86
CA VAL A 42 -3.14 -8.17 7.37
C VAL A 42 -2.37 -8.51 8.65
N ARG A 43 -3.02 -9.16 9.62
CA ARG A 43 -2.39 -9.56 10.89
C ARG A 43 -1.21 -10.50 10.70
N LYS A 44 -1.33 -11.50 9.81
CA LYS A 44 -0.23 -12.41 9.46
C LYS A 44 0.95 -11.65 8.83
N ALA A 45 0.67 -10.72 7.90
CA ALA A 45 1.71 -9.89 7.30
C ALA A 45 2.42 -9.01 8.34
N ALA A 46 1.67 -8.42 9.28
CA ALA A 46 2.25 -7.62 10.37
C ALA A 46 3.13 -8.45 11.31
N LYS A 47 2.69 -9.66 11.69
CA LYS A 47 3.51 -10.58 12.49
C LYS A 47 4.79 -10.99 11.76
N ALA A 48 4.73 -11.22 10.46
CA ALA A 48 5.91 -11.52 9.65
C ALA A 48 6.85 -10.31 9.55
N ALA A 49 6.31 -9.10 9.37
CA ALA A 49 7.10 -7.87 9.32
C ALA A 49 7.84 -7.57 10.65
N ALA A 50 7.25 -7.93 11.80
CA ALA A 50 7.92 -7.80 13.09
C ALA A 50 9.15 -8.71 13.25
N LYS A 51 9.27 -9.77 12.43
CA LYS A 51 10.40 -10.70 12.41
C LYS A 51 11.34 -10.50 11.22
N ALA A 52 11.03 -9.53 10.34
CA ALA A 52 11.81 -9.29 9.15
C ALA A 52 13.17 -8.69 9.50
N THR A 53 14.21 -9.10 8.77
CA THR A 53 15.51 -8.44 8.79
C THR A 53 15.40 -7.03 8.21
N GLU A 54 16.45 -6.21 8.37
CA GLU A 54 16.48 -4.86 7.78
C GLU A 54 16.32 -4.91 6.25
N ALA A 55 16.99 -5.86 5.59
CA ALA A 55 16.92 -6.06 4.15
C ALA A 55 15.50 -6.42 3.67
N GLU A 56 14.75 -7.17 4.47
CA GLU A 56 13.39 -7.61 4.12
C GLU A 56 12.30 -6.63 4.57
N ARG A 57 12.66 -5.62 5.37
CA ARG A 57 11.71 -4.75 6.08
C ARG A 57 10.79 -4.01 5.12
N ASN A 58 11.35 -3.40 4.08
CA ASN A 58 10.59 -2.66 3.07
C ASN A 58 9.55 -3.54 2.38
N ASP A 59 9.95 -4.75 1.95
CA ASP A 59 9.04 -5.71 1.34
C ASP A 59 7.96 -6.19 2.31
N ALA A 60 8.31 -6.38 3.58
CA ALA A 60 7.35 -6.79 4.60
C ALA A 60 6.29 -5.70 4.86
N LEU A 61 6.71 -4.43 4.95
CA LEU A 61 5.80 -3.28 5.02
C LEU A 61 4.93 -3.17 3.77
N HIS A 62 5.51 -3.35 2.59
CA HIS A 62 4.78 -3.34 1.33
C HIS A 62 3.71 -4.44 1.26
N ARG A 63 3.99 -5.63 1.82
CA ARG A 63 3.01 -6.71 1.96
C ARG A 63 1.84 -6.29 2.86
N ILE A 64 2.09 -5.65 4.01
CA ILE A 64 1.01 -5.14 4.88
C ILE A 64 0.13 -4.15 4.10
N ARG A 65 0.74 -3.18 3.40
CA ARG A 65 0.02 -2.17 2.60
C ARG A 65 -0.91 -2.80 1.55
N LYS A 66 -0.40 -3.78 0.78
CA LYS A 66 -1.19 -4.51 -0.22
C LYS A 66 -2.39 -5.22 0.43
N ARG A 67 -2.22 -5.83 1.60
CA ARG A 67 -3.31 -6.50 2.33
C ARG A 67 -4.30 -5.50 2.91
N ALA A 68 -3.85 -4.37 3.47
CA ALA A 68 -4.70 -3.30 3.97
C ALA A 68 -5.55 -2.68 2.86
N LYS A 69 -4.98 -2.41 1.68
CA LYS A 69 -5.72 -1.95 0.49
C LYS A 69 -6.85 -2.91 0.12
N ARG A 70 -6.58 -4.23 0.08
CA ARG A 70 -7.60 -5.25 -0.21
C ARG A 70 -8.70 -5.29 0.85
N LEU A 71 -8.33 -5.24 2.13
CA LEU A 71 -9.29 -5.18 3.24
C LEU A 71 -10.16 -3.94 3.14
N ARG A 72 -9.60 -2.76 2.82
CA ARG A 72 -10.36 -1.52 2.64
C ARG A 72 -11.44 -1.65 1.58
N TYR A 73 -11.10 -2.12 0.39
CA TYR A 73 -12.07 -2.21 -0.70
C TYR A 73 -13.19 -3.21 -0.39
N MET A 74 -12.85 -4.34 0.22
CA MET A 74 -13.83 -5.33 0.64
C MET A 74 -14.75 -4.81 1.74
N ALA A 75 -14.19 -4.18 2.77
CA ALA A 75 -14.97 -3.58 3.84
C ALA A 75 -15.88 -2.46 3.31
N ALA A 76 -15.41 -1.64 2.35
CA ALA A 76 -16.23 -0.62 1.71
C ALA A 76 -17.37 -1.23 0.86
N ALA A 77 -17.11 -2.33 0.13
CA ALA A 77 -18.13 -3.03 -0.64
C ALA A 77 -19.17 -3.78 0.21
N MET A 78 -18.91 -3.96 1.49
CA MET A 78 -19.78 -4.64 2.46
C MET A 78 -20.29 -3.67 3.54
N ASP A 79 -20.23 -2.36 3.30
CA ASP A 79 -20.67 -1.30 4.22
C ASP A 79 -20.06 -1.31 5.63
N ALA A 80 -18.91 -1.98 5.81
CA ALA A 80 -18.12 -1.97 7.04
C ALA A 80 -17.22 -0.72 7.11
N THR A 81 -17.86 0.46 7.13
CA THR A 81 -17.21 1.79 7.01
C THR A 81 -16.05 1.99 7.97
N LYS A 82 -16.20 1.66 9.25
CA LYS A 82 -15.12 1.81 10.25
C LYS A 82 -13.91 0.93 9.97
N VAL A 83 -14.12 -0.29 9.47
CA VAL A 83 -13.01 -1.18 9.06
C VAL A 83 -12.33 -0.63 7.82
N ALA A 84 -13.09 -0.12 6.85
CA ALA A 84 -12.56 0.51 5.65
C ALA A 84 -11.71 1.75 5.97
N GLU A 85 -12.17 2.62 6.88
CA GLU A 85 -11.43 3.81 7.35
C GLU A 85 -10.08 3.43 7.99
N GLN A 86 -10.07 2.46 8.93
CA GLN A 86 -8.82 2.06 9.59
C GLN A 86 -7.86 1.35 8.63
N ALA A 87 -8.38 0.55 7.69
CA ALA A 87 -7.57 -0.05 6.65
C ALA A 87 -7.00 1.00 5.68
N LYS A 88 -7.74 2.09 5.40
CA LYS A 88 -7.24 3.25 4.64
C LYS A 88 -6.09 3.93 5.37
N ALA A 89 -6.20 4.16 6.68
CA ALA A 89 -5.14 4.79 7.46
C ALA A 89 -3.82 4.02 7.35
N ILE A 90 -3.84 2.69 7.49
CA ILE A 90 -2.65 1.85 7.29
C ILE A 90 -2.14 1.91 5.85
N GLN A 91 -3.05 1.90 4.86
CA GLN A 91 -2.68 1.99 3.45
C GLN A 91 -1.94 3.30 3.15
N THR A 92 -2.46 4.43 3.63
CA THR A 92 -1.86 5.77 3.44
C THR A 92 -0.52 5.85 4.13
N LEU A 93 -0.46 5.49 5.42
CA LEU A 93 0.78 5.51 6.20
C LEU A 93 1.93 4.73 5.54
N LEU A 94 1.64 3.55 5.01
CA LEU A 94 2.63 2.73 4.32
C LEU A 94 2.84 3.15 2.85
N GLY A 95 1.94 3.97 2.31
CA GLY A 95 2.17 4.70 1.07
C GLY A 95 3.25 5.75 1.29
N ASP A 96 3.04 6.63 2.26
CA ASP A 96 3.99 7.71 2.60
C ASP A 96 5.39 7.14 2.93
N HIS A 97 5.47 6.04 3.70
CA HIS A 97 6.74 5.34 3.93
C HIS A 97 7.42 4.88 2.62
N GLN A 98 6.66 4.26 1.71
CA GLN A 98 7.21 3.76 0.45
C GLN A 98 7.68 4.92 -0.43
N ASP A 99 6.90 6.00 -0.47
CA ASP A 99 7.22 7.20 -1.23
C ASP A 99 8.52 7.80 -0.69
N SER A 100 8.69 7.93 0.63
CA SER A 100 9.97 8.36 1.22
C SER A 100 11.15 7.46 0.88
N VAL A 101 10.98 6.14 0.87
CA VAL A 101 12.05 5.21 0.47
C VAL A 101 12.45 5.43 -0.99
N VAL A 102 11.48 5.63 -1.88
CA VAL A 102 11.73 5.88 -3.31
C VAL A 102 12.35 7.26 -3.52
N SER A 103 11.83 8.29 -2.84
CA SER A 103 12.36 9.67 -2.89
C SER A 103 13.83 9.71 -2.50
N ARG A 104 14.25 8.99 -1.45
CA ARG A 104 15.66 8.91 -1.07
C ARG A 104 16.57 8.34 -2.15
N GLN A 105 16.11 7.30 -2.87
CA GLN A 105 16.87 6.76 -3.99
C GLN A 105 17.01 7.77 -5.13
N HIS A 106 15.95 8.54 -5.39
CA HIS A 106 15.98 9.59 -6.40
C HIS A 106 16.91 10.76 -5.99
N LEU A 107 16.87 11.16 -4.71
CA LEU A 107 17.73 12.22 -4.17
C LEU A 107 19.22 11.86 -4.28
N ILE A 108 19.59 10.59 -4.09
CA ILE A 108 20.97 10.13 -4.34
C ILE A 108 21.35 10.33 -5.81
N GLN A 109 20.50 9.91 -6.75
CA GLN A 109 20.77 10.07 -8.18
C GLN A 109 20.89 11.54 -8.59
N GLN A 110 20.08 12.43 -8.01
CA GLN A 110 20.16 13.87 -8.26
C GLN A 110 21.41 14.48 -7.63
N ALA A 111 21.80 14.06 -6.43
CA ALA A 111 23.03 14.49 -5.78
C ALA A 111 24.28 14.08 -6.59
N ASP A 112 24.31 12.84 -7.11
CA ASP A 112 25.39 12.36 -7.97
C ASP A 112 25.52 13.19 -9.25
N ALA A 113 24.38 13.54 -9.88
CA ALA A 113 24.35 14.37 -11.07
C ALA A 113 24.81 15.81 -10.78
N ALA A 114 24.34 16.41 -9.69
CA ALA A 114 24.75 17.75 -9.25
C ALA A 114 26.25 17.79 -8.93
N HIS A 115 26.77 16.78 -8.23
CA HIS A 115 28.19 16.66 -7.94
C HIS A 115 29.03 16.57 -9.22
N ALA A 116 28.61 15.76 -10.20
CA ALA A 116 29.28 15.65 -11.49
C ALA A 116 29.27 16.96 -12.30
N ALA A 117 28.27 17.82 -12.07
CA ALA A 117 28.18 19.16 -12.64
C ALA A 117 28.97 20.23 -11.85
N GLY A 118 29.57 19.89 -10.70
CA GLY A 118 30.27 20.83 -9.83
C GLY A 118 29.34 21.73 -9.01
N GLU A 119 28.08 21.35 -8.86
CA GLU A 119 27.07 22.07 -8.08
C GLU A 119 27.12 21.67 -6.59
N ASP A 120 26.57 22.52 -5.71
CA ASP A 120 26.43 22.22 -4.28
C ASP A 120 25.40 21.11 -4.05
N THR A 121 25.76 20.13 -3.23
CA THR A 121 24.92 18.96 -2.93
C THR A 121 24.28 18.99 -1.54
N PHE A 122 24.55 20.02 -0.72
CA PHE A 122 24.09 20.08 0.67
C PHE A 122 22.57 19.93 0.81
N THR A 123 21.80 20.58 -0.06
CA THR A 123 20.33 20.53 -0.05
C THR A 123 19.79 19.12 -0.27
N TYR A 124 20.41 18.31 -1.13
CA TYR A 124 19.98 16.92 -1.35
C TYR A 124 20.17 16.06 -0.10
N GLY A 125 21.26 16.28 0.65
CA GLY A 125 21.50 15.62 1.93
C GLY A 125 20.44 15.98 2.98
N LEU A 126 20.04 17.25 3.05
CA LEU A 126 18.98 17.71 3.96
C LEU A 126 17.62 17.06 3.60
N LEU A 127 17.26 17.05 2.32
CA LEU A 127 16.03 16.40 1.84
C LEU A 127 16.05 14.89 2.11
N TYR A 128 17.20 14.24 1.91
CA TYR A 128 17.35 12.81 2.19
C TYR A 128 17.07 12.49 3.66
N GLN A 129 17.58 13.31 4.57
CA GLN A 129 17.35 13.13 6.00
C GLN A 129 15.87 13.34 6.36
N GLN A 130 15.20 14.36 5.79
CA GLN A 130 13.77 14.58 6.02
C GLN A 130 12.92 13.38 5.58
N GLU A 131 13.23 12.78 4.44
CA GLU A 131 12.55 11.57 3.97
C GLU A 131 12.87 10.35 4.86
N ALA A 132 14.09 10.25 5.39
CA ALA A 132 14.45 9.20 6.34
C ALA A 132 13.63 9.31 7.64
N ASP A 133 13.48 10.54 8.15
CA ASP A 133 12.68 10.83 9.34
C ASP A 133 11.19 10.58 9.12
N LEU A 134 10.66 10.92 7.93
CA LEU A 134 9.28 10.63 7.54
C LEU A 134 9.02 9.13 7.48
N ALA A 135 9.92 8.35 6.87
CA ALA A 135 9.82 6.91 6.86
C ALA A 135 9.83 6.33 8.28
N GLU A 136 10.71 6.81 9.17
CA GLU A 136 10.74 6.38 10.56
C GLU A 136 9.44 6.70 11.30
N ASN A 137 8.91 7.91 11.14
CA ASN A 137 7.63 8.31 11.71
C ASN A 137 6.49 7.39 11.26
N CYS A 138 6.47 7.04 9.98
CA CYS A 138 5.48 6.11 9.44
C CYS A 138 5.59 4.72 10.10
N ARG A 139 6.81 4.22 10.32
CA ARG A 139 7.04 2.94 11.02
C ARG A 139 6.53 2.97 12.45
N ARG A 140 6.84 4.04 13.20
CA ARG A 140 6.39 4.21 14.59
C ARG A 140 4.86 4.24 14.73
N GLN A 141 4.16 4.79 13.74
CA GLN A 141 2.71 4.87 13.74
C GLN A 141 1.99 3.58 13.28
N LEU A 142 2.71 2.63 12.69
CA LEU A 142 2.10 1.41 12.14
C LEU A 142 1.43 0.56 13.21
N GLU A 143 2.09 0.33 14.34
CA GLU A 143 1.52 -0.50 15.41
C GLU A 143 0.24 0.11 16.02
N PRO A 144 0.22 1.42 16.39
CA PRO A 144 -1.01 2.10 16.76
C PRO A 144 -2.14 1.96 15.72
N ALA A 145 -1.83 2.10 14.43
CA ALA A 145 -2.81 1.96 13.35
C ALA A 145 -3.37 0.52 13.26
N LEU A 146 -2.53 -0.50 13.41
CA LEU A 146 -2.94 -1.90 13.46
C LEU A 146 -3.86 -2.20 14.66
N ARG A 147 -3.59 -1.62 15.83
CA ARG A 147 -4.44 -1.76 17.02
C ARG A 147 -5.82 -1.11 16.81
N LYS A 148 -5.87 0.06 16.15
CA LYS A 148 -7.14 0.72 15.80
C LYS A 148 -7.97 -0.13 14.82
N LEU A 149 -7.32 -0.74 13.82
CA LEU A 149 -7.98 -1.67 12.90
C LEU A 149 -8.56 -2.89 13.64
N ASP A 150 -7.81 -3.50 14.55
CA ASP A 150 -8.28 -4.63 15.36
C ASP A 150 -9.51 -4.25 16.21
N LYS A 151 -9.51 -3.05 16.82
CA LYS A 151 -10.65 -2.54 17.57
C LYS A 151 -11.88 -2.34 16.68
N ALA A 152 -11.71 -1.77 15.49
CA ALA A 152 -12.80 -1.58 14.54
C ALA A 152 -13.44 -2.91 14.12
N LEU A 153 -12.62 -3.95 13.88
CA LEU A 153 -13.15 -5.28 13.55
C LEU A 153 -13.89 -5.92 14.72
N ARG A 154 -13.38 -5.80 15.95
CA ARG A 154 -14.07 -6.32 17.15
C ARG A 154 -15.43 -5.65 17.36
N ASN A 155 -15.52 -4.35 17.10
CA ASN A 155 -16.79 -3.62 17.23
C ASN A 155 -17.79 -4.00 16.13
N MET A 156 -17.34 -4.27 14.90
CA MET A 156 -18.20 -4.72 13.80
C MET A 156 -18.83 -6.10 14.06
N ARG A 157 -18.17 -6.95 14.86
CA ARG A 157 -18.64 -8.30 15.21
C ARG A 157 -19.61 -8.32 16.40
N ARG A 158 -19.76 -7.20 17.10
CA ARG A 158 -20.72 -7.04 18.20
C ARG A 158 -22.04 -6.56 17.64
#